data_AF-A0A661E780-F1
#
_entry.id   AF-A0A661E780-F1
#
_cell.length_a   1.000
_cell.length_b   1.000
_cell.length_c   1.000
_cell.angle_alpha   90.00
_cell.angle_beta   90.00
_cell.angle_gamma   90.00
#
_symmetry.space_group_name_H-M   'P 1'
#
loop_
_entity.id
_entity.type
_entity.pdbx_description
1 polymer ?
#
loop_
_entity_poly.entity_id
_entity_poly.type
_entity_poly.pdbx_seq_one_letter_code
_entity_poly.pdbx_strand_id
1 'polypeptide(L)'
;MKVIKAICFTLCLTLYSFSHLLITAQEQVAEQITEQVIDQVIEQATEQVVEPVDLSIEGKFVWADLYSNDIASSIDFYTKTFGWSVIKIGDKNDVYYLFMSDDKAVAGVIDRPAEQEGAVEALWIGSIGVQNIQQVVDSAKSEGSTVLMNPSNFDLFGTRAVIADPRGSIFSLLDIGSINPDNKKHLSDRWGWAQLFSINPKKASGFYYSVFDYKINKGEPPRMKSIYILYSHDTAQAGIAKLPSNYEQRDHWINFIEVDNVKDTITKATENGAKLISDLKEDQRLAVIVDPNGAFLGLKSKSLAKTPENNPEQK
;
A
#
# COMPACT_ATOMS: atom_id res chain seq x y z
N MET A 1 -72.40 -54.33 -24.61
CA MET A 1 -72.00 -52.94 -24.98
C MET A 1 -71.88 -51.97 -23.78
N LYS A 2 -72.74 -52.05 -22.74
CA LYS A 2 -72.64 -51.16 -21.55
C LYS A 2 -71.45 -51.46 -20.62
N VAL A 3 -71.08 -52.74 -20.44
CA VAL A 3 -69.97 -53.16 -19.55
C VAL A 3 -68.60 -52.72 -20.09
N ILE A 4 -68.38 -52.80 -21.41
CA ILE A 4 -67.12 -52.40 -22.06
C ILE A 4 -66.90 -50.87 -21.96
N LYS A 5 -67.97 -50.06 -22.10
CA LYS A 5 -67.88 -48.59 -21.92
C LYS A 5 -67.55 -48.19 -20.48
N ALA A 6 -68.09 -48.91 -19.48
CA ALA A 6 -67.78 -48.66 -18.07
C ALA A 6 -66.31 -48.99 -17.75
N ILE A 7 -65.82 -50.14 -18.23
CA ILE A 7 -64.41 -50.55 -18.03
C ILE A 7 -63.46 -49.58 -18.73
N CYS A 8 -63.74 -49.15 -19.97
CA CYS A 8 -62.92 -48.13 -20.65
C CYS A 8 -62.90 -46.78 -19.92
N PHE A 9 -64.02 -46.35 -19.32
CA PHE A 9 -64.09 -45.09 -18.59
C PHE A 9 -63.29 -45.16 -17.29
N THR A 10 -63.39 -46.27 -16.54
CA THR A 10 -62.61 -46.48 -15.32
C THR A 10 -61.12 -46.64 -15.61
N LEU A 11 -60.73 -47.32 -16.70
CA LEU A 11 -59.33 -47.41 -17.12
C LEU A 11 -58.77 -46.05 -17.55
N CYS A 12 -59.56 -45.24 -18.24
CA CYS A 12 -59.15 -43.90 -18.70
C CYS A 12 -58.98 -42.92 -17.52
N LEU A 13 -59.89 -42.95 -16.54
CA LEU A 13 -59.77 -42.16 -15.32
C LEU A 13 -58.57 -42.59 -14.47
N THR A 14 -58.34 -43.88 -14.30
CA THR A 14 -57.19 -44.38 -13.53
C THR A 14 -55.87 -44.06 -14.21
N LEU A 15 -55.77 -44.20 -15.54
CA LEU A 15 -54.59 -43.78 -16.30
C LEU A 15 -54.36 -42.27 -16.23
N TYR A 16 -55.41 -41.44 -16.33
CA TYR A 16 -55.30 -39.98 -16.20
C TYR A 16 -54.84 -39.56 -14.79
N SER A 17 -55.41 -40.18 -13.75
CA SER A 17 -54.97 -39.96 -12.37
C SER A 17 -53.52 -40.40 -12.15
N PHE A 18 -53.09 -41.51 -12.75
CA PHE A 18 -51.71 -41.98 -12.65
C PHE A 18 -50.73 -41.05 -13.38
N SER A 19 -51.08 -40.58 -14.57
CA SER A 19 -50.29 -39.60 -15.34
C SER A 19 -50.16 -38.28 -14.60
N HIS A 20 -51.24 -37.78 -13.97
CA HIS A 20 -51.19 -36.53 -13.22
C HIS A 20 -50.34 -36.67 -11.95
N LEU A 21 -50.45 -37.79 -11.24
CA LEU A 21 -49.62 -38.09 -10.06
C LEU A 21 -48.12 -38.17 -10.42
N LEU A 22 -47.80 -38.76 -11.58
CA LEU A 22 -46.43 -38.84 -12.10
C LEU A 22 -45.85 -37.47 -12.46
N ILE A 23 -46.65 -36.60 -13.08
CA ILE A 23 -46.22 -35.23 -13.43
C ILE A 23 -45.96 -34.41 -12.16
N THR A 24 -46.87 -34.45 -11.19
CA THR A 24 -46.69 -33.74 -9.91
C THR A 24 -45.48 -34.25 -9.12
N ALA A 25 -45.24 -35.57 -9.14
CA ALA A 25 -44.05 -36.14 -8.52
C ALA A 25 -42.76 -35.70 -9.23
N GLN A 26 -42.76 -35.59 -10.56
CA GLN A 26 -41.61 -35.07 -11.31
C GLN A 26 -41.34 -33.59 -11.04
N GLU A 27 -42.40 -32.77 -10.94
CA GLU A 27 -42.26 -31.34 -10.60
C GLU A 27 -41.73 -31.13 -9.19
N GLN A 28 -42.23 -31.87 -8.19
CA GLN A 28 -41.72 -31.81 -6.82
C GLN A 28 -40.26 -32.25 -6.72
N VAL A 29 -39.86 -33.30 -7.44
CA VAL A 29 -38.47 -33.74 -7.49
C VAL A 29 -37.58 -32.69 -8.17
N ALA A 30 -38.05 -32.04 -9.24
CA ALA A 30 -37.30 -30.99 -9.90
C ALA A 30 -37.11 -29.73 -9.02
N GLU A 31 -38.16 -29.33 -8.30
CA GLU A 31 -38.12 -28.20 -7.37
C GLU A 31 -37.17 -28.48 -6.19
N GLN A 32 -37.25 -29.68 -5.62
CA GLN A 32 -36.39 -30.11 -4.52
C GLN A 32 -34.91 -30.26 -4.92
N ILE A 33 -34.64 -30.73 -6.15
CA ILE A 33 -33.28 -30.75 -6.72
C ILE A 33 -32.77 -29.32 -6.94
N THR A 34 -33.63 -28.41 -7.40
CA THR A 34 -33.25 -27.01 -7.65
C THR A 34 -32.89 -26.29 -6.35
N GLU A 35 -33.68 -26.46 -5.28
CA GLU A 35 -33.37 -25.93 -3.95
C GLU A 35 -32.07 -26.53 -3.39
N GLN A 36 -31.88 -27.85 -3.46
CA GLN A 36 -30.65 -28.48 -2.96
C GLN A 36 -29.38 -28.02 -3.70
N VAL A 37 -29.46 -27.81 -5.02
CA VAL A 37 -28.34 -27.29 -5.81
C VAL A 37 -28.09 -25.82 -5.48
N ILE A 38 -29.13 -25.02 -5.28
CA ILE A 38 -28.99 -23.62 -4.83
C ILE A 38 -28.32 -23.56 -3.46
N ASP A 39 -28.77 -24.37 -2.51
CA ASP A 39 -28.19 -24.42 -1.16
C ASP A 39 -26.73 -24.89 -1.19
N GLN A 40 -26.39 -25.90 -2.01
CA GLN A 40 -25.00 -26.31 -2.20
C GLN A 40 -24.13 -25.24 -2.86
N VAL A 41 -24.65 -24.49 -3.83
CA VAL A 41 -23.93 -23.38 -4.48
C VAL A 41 -23.75 -22.22 -3.51
N ILE A 42 -24.75 -21.92 -2.67
CA ILE A 42 -24.64 -20.91 -1.62
C ILE A 42 -23.63 -21.34 -0.56
N GLU A 43 -23.65 -22.60 -0.11
CA GLU A 43 -22.71 -23.15 0.87
C GLU A 43 -21.27 -23.18 0.33
N GLN A 44 -21.08 -23.57 -0.94
CA GLN A 44 -19.78 -23.48 -1.61
C GLN A 44 -19.30 -22.05 -1.85
N ALA A 45 -20.23 -21.09 -2.04
CA ALA A 45 -19.90 -19.68 -2.18
C ALA A 45 -19.59 -19.01 -0.83
N THR A 46 -20.14 -19.51 0.29
CA THR A 46 -19.87 -19.00 1.64
C THR A 46 -18.64 -19.62 2.30
N GLU A 47 -18.11 -20.73 1.78
CA GLU A 47 -16.85 -21.32 2.25
C GLU A 47 -15.60 -20.54 1.79
N GLN A 48 -15.75 -19.63 0.83
CA GLN A 48 -14.79 -18.54 0.64
C GLN A 48 -15.09 -17.46 1.68
N VAL A 49 -14.42 -17.55 2.83
CA VAL A 49 -14.29 -16.43 3.76
C VAL A 49 -13.57 -15.30 3.03
N VAL A 50 -14.33 -14.46 2.32
CA VAL A 50 -13.86 -13.16 1.88
C VAL A 50 -13.84 -12.32 3.14
N GLU A 51 -12.72 -12.37 3.85
CA GLU A 51 -12.42 -11.45 4.95
C GLU A 51 -12.79 -10.02 4.49
N PRO A 52 -13.47 -9.22 5.33
CA PRO A 52 -13.88 -7.88 4.94
C PRO A 52 -12.64 -7.12 4.45
N VAL A 53 -12.77 -6.55 3.24
CA VAL A 53 -11.70 -5.81 2.58
C VAL A 53 -11.16 -4.73 3.53
N ASP A 54 -9.89 -4.85 3.91
CA ASP A 54 -9.24 -3.88 4.79
C ASP A 54 -8.91 -2.62 3.99
N LEU A 55 -9.84 -1.66 4.00
CA LEU A 55 -9.69 -0.35 3.36
C LEU A 55 -8.62 0.53 4.02
N SER A 56 -8.04 0.14 5.18
CA SER A 56 -7.03 0.95 5.86
C SER A 56 -5.70 1.08 5.09
N ILE A 57 -5.50 0.24 4.08
CA ILE A 57 -4.28 0.17 3.26
C ILE A 57 -4.39 1.00 1.97
N GLU A 58 -5.60 1.25 1.48
CA GLU A 58 -5.83 1.79 0.14
C GLU A 58 -5.35 3.24 0.06
N GLY A 59 -4.38 3.48 -0.82
CA GLY A 59 -3.77 4.79 -0.99
C GLY A 59 -2.85 5.22 0.18
N LYS A 60 -2.53 4.33 1.13
CA LYS A 60 -1.58 4.63 2.21
C LYS A 60 -0.17 4.20 1.80
N PHE A 61 0.87 4.93 2.21
CA PHE A 61 2.23 4.39 2.14
C PHE A 61 2.44 3.34 3.23
N VAL A 62 2.65 2.08 2.82
CA VAL A 62 2.66 0.92 3.73
C VAL A 62 4.03 0.23 3.83
N TRP A 63 4.93 0.53 2.89
CA TRP A 63 6.25 -0.08 2.80
C TRP A 63 7.22 0.87 2.12
N ALA A 64 8.53 0.61 2.23
CA ALA A 64 9.52 1.22 1.35
C ALA A 64 10.72 0.30 1.15
N ASP A 65 11.31 0.38 -0.04
CA ASP A 65 12.57 -0.26 -0.37
C ASP A 65 13.64 0.81 -0.60
N LEU A 66 14.82 0.59 -0.02
CA LEU A 66 16.02 1.34 -0.32
C LEU A 66 16.76 0.64 -1.46
N TYR A 67 16.85 1.30 -2.60
CA TYR A 67 17.69 0.89 -3.71
C TYR A 67 19.08 1.46 -3.47
N SER A 68 20.00 0.63 -3.02
CA SER A 68 21.34 1.06 -2.61
C SER A 68 22.39 0.67 -3.63
N ASN A 69 23.30 1.60 -3.90
CA ASN A 69 24.51 1.39 -4.67
C ASN A 69 25.70 0.90 -3.81
N ASP A 70 25.55 0.90 -2.48
CA ASP A 70 26.48 0.30 -1.52
C ASP A 70 25.67 -0.27 -0.33
N ILE A 71 25.29 -1.53 -0.46
CA ILE A 71 24.48 -2.25 0.52
C ILE A 71 25.13 -2.26 1.91
N ALA A 72 26.44 -2.48 1.99
CA ALA A 72 27.14 -2.58 3.26
C ALA A 72 27.14 -1.23 4.00
N SER A 73 27.44 -0.15 3.28
CA SER A 73 27.41 1.22 3.79
C SER A 73 25.99 1.65 4.21
N SER A 74 24.97 1.35 3.40
CA SER A 74 23.58 1.64 3.75
C SER A 74 23.14 0.86 5.00
N ILE A 75 23.42 -0.45 5.08
CA ILE A 75 23.09 -1.25 6.26
C ILE A 75 23.78 -0.70 7.52
N ASP A 76 25.08 -0.39 7.45
CA ASP A 76 25.82 0.18 8.57
C ASP A 76 25.20 1.52 9.05
N PHE A 77 24.88 2.41 8.12
CA PHE A 77 24.25 3.69 8.43
C PHE A 77 22.89 3.55 9.12
N TYR A 78 21.98 2.75 8.55
CA TYR A 78 20.61 2.63 9.08
C TYR A 78 20.57 1.85 10.40
N THR A 79 21.41 0.83 10.56
CA THR A 79 21.53 0.09 11.84
C THR A 79 22.08 0.98 12.96
N LYS A 80 23.12 1.79 12.71
CA LYS A 80 23.66 2.73 13.71
C LYS A 80 22.74 3.90 14.03
N THR A 81 21.99 4.39 13.04
CA THR A 81 21.11 5.55 13.21
C THR A 81 19.82 5.18 13.94
N PHE A 82 19.17 4.08 13.55
CA PHE A 82 17.85 3.70 14.04
C PHE A 82 17.86 2.53 15.03
N GLY A 83 18.99 1.83 15.18
CA GLY A 83 19.08 0.62 16.01
C GLY A 83 18.36 -0.59 15.40
N TRP A 84 18.05 -0.56 14.10
CA TRP A 84 17.43 -1.69 13.42
C TRP A 84 18.40 -2.86 13.31
N SER A 85 17.84 -4.07 13.30
CA SER A 85 18.56 -5.29 12.91
C SER A 85 18.31 -5.60 11.43
N VAL A 86 19.08 -6.52 10.86
CA VAL A 86 18.97 -6.89 9.44
C VAL A 86 18.83 -8.39 9.28
N ILE A 87 17.85 -8.79 8.48
CA ILE A 87 17.70 -10.17 8.00
C ILE A 87 18.12 -10.21 6.54
N LYS A 88 18.96 -11.16 6.17
CA LYS A 88 19.29 -11.46 4.77
C LYS A 88 18.39 -12.57 4.26
N ILE A 89 17.74 -12.37 3.12
CA ILE A 89 16.86 -13.32 2.47
C ILE A 89 17.40 -13.60 1.06
N GLY A 90 17.38 -14.87 0.65
CA GLY A 90 17.91 -15.28 -0.65
C GLY A 90 19.44 -15.37 -0.69
N ASP A 91 19.95 -15.76 -1.85
CA ASP A 91 21.37 -16.02 -2.10
C ASP A 91 21.82 -15.46 -3.46
N LYS A 92 23.13 -15.27 -3.61
CA LYS A 92 23.79 -14.81 -4.84
C LYS A 92 23.25 -13.46 -5.35
N ASN A 93 22.57 -13.45 -6.49
CA ASN A 93 22.15 -12.23 -7.19
C ASN A 93 20.73 -11.78 -6.80
N ASP A 94 19.98 -12.60 -6.05
CA ASP A 94 18.60 -12.33 -5.65
C ASP A 94 18.52 -12.08 -4.13
N VAL A 95 19.53 -11.38 -3.59
CA VAL A 95 19.58 -11.08 -2.15
C VAL A 95 18.70 -9.87 -1.85
N TYR A 96 17.83 -10.06 -0.86
CA TYR A 96 17.00 -9.01 -0.30
C TYR A 96 17.30 -8.87 1.19
N TYR A 97 17.60 -7.65 1.62
CA TYR A 97 17.83 -7.36 3.03
C TYR A 97 16.59 -6.72 3.64
N LEU A 98 16.25 -7.12 4.86
CA LEU A 98 15.09 -6.61 5.57
C LEU A 98 15.56 -5.89 6.83
N PHE A 99 15.30 -4.59 6.92
CA PHE A 99 15.45 -3.85 8.15
C PHE A 99 14.33 -4.18 9.13
N MET A 100 14.70 -4.54 10.35
CA MET A 100 13.78 -4.94 11.41
C MET A 100 13.90 -3.98 12.60
N SER A 101 12.77 -3.46 13.07
CA SER A 101 12.64 -2.84 14.38
C SER A 101 11.89 -3.81 15.27
N ASP A 102 12.58 -4.38 16.26
CA ASP A 102 12.04 -5.45 17.08
C ASP A 102 11.58 -6.64 16.21
N ASP A 103 10.31 -7.04 16.29
CA ASP A 103 9.70 -8.12 15.50
C ASP A 103 8.98 -7.62 14.24
N LYS A 104 9.14 -6.33 13.89
CA LYS A 104 8.49 -5.69 12.74
C LYS A 104 9.47 -5.39 11.63
N ALA A 105 9.13 -5.83 10.43
CA ALA A 105 9.78 -5.45 9.20
C ALA A 105 9.47 -3.98 8.88
N VAL A 106 10.51 -3.16 8.77
CA VAL A 106 10.40 -1.72 8.54
C VAL A 106 10.57 -1.37 7.08
N ALA A 107 11.55 -1.99 6.42
CA ALA A 107 11.92 -1.64 5.06
C ALA A 107 12.76 -2.75 4.42
N GLY A 108 12.81 -2.74 3.09
CA GLY A 108 13.75 -3.54 2.33
C GLY A 108 15.01 -2.76 1.94
N VAL A 109 16.05 -3.51 1.61
CA VAL A 109 17.21 -3.00 0.87
C VAL A 109 17.47 -3.91 -0.31
N ILE A 110 17.54 -3.30 -1.50
CA ILE A 110 17.76 -3.94 -2.78
C ILE A 110 19.07 -3.41 -3.34
N ASP A 111 19.92 -4.33 -3.83
CA ASP A 111 21.14 -3.95 -4.52
C ASP A 111 20.79 -3.32 -5.89
N ARG A 112 21.29 -2.11 -6.11
CA ARG A 112 21.20 -1.38 -7.37
C ARG A 112 22.61 -0.90 -7.71
N PRO A 113 23.44 -1.74 -8.35
CA PRO A 113 24.83 -1.40 -8.63
C PRO A 113 24.92 -0.13 -9.49
N ALA A 114 25.80 0.81 -9.09
CA ALA A 114 25.97 2.10 -9.78
C ALA A 114 26.35 1.99 -11.27
N GLU A 115 26.89 0.84 -11.68
CA GLU A 115 27.29 0.52 -13.05
C GLU A 115 26.09 0.28 -13.97
N GLN A 116 24.91 -0.03 -13.41
CA GLN A 116 23.66 -0.08 -14.15
C GLN A 116 23.03 1.33 -14.16
N GLU A 117 23.01 1.95 -15.35
CA GLU A 117 22.13 3.09 -15.68
C GLU A 117 22.50 4.47 -15.09
N GLY A 118 23.72 4.67 -14.59
CA GLY A 118 24.14 5.98 -14.06
C GLY A 118 23.44 6.35 -12.75
N ALA A 119 22.99 5.35 -12.00
CA ALA A 119 22.45 5.50 -10.65
C ALA A 119 23.59 5.77 -9.66
N VAL A 120 24.01 7.04 -9.58
CA VAL A 120 25.13 7.46 -8.71
C VAL A 120 24.74 7.44 -7.22
N GLU A 121 23.45 7.56 -6.92
CA GLU A 121 22.94 7.73 -5.55
C GLU A 121 21.89 6.66 -5.20
N ALA A 122 21.86 6.28 -3.93
CA ALA A 122 20.82 5.45 -3.35
C ALA A 122 19.47 6.18 -3.33
N LEU A 123 18.37 5.43 -3.36
CA LEU A 123 17.01 5.99 -3.43
C LEU A 123 16.01 5.18 -2.60
N TRP A 124 15.25 5.88 -1.77
CA TRP A 124 14.05 5.32 -1.14
C TRP A 124 12.87 5.36 -2.10
N ILE A 125 12.25 4.20 -2.35
CA ILE A 125 10.98 4.08 -3.09
C ILE A 125 9.91 3.59 -2.13
N GLY A 126 8.94 4.47 -1.84
CA GLY A 126 7.79 4.14 -1.01
C GLY A 126 6.74 3.37 -1.80
N SER A 127 6.07 2.42 -1.15
CA SER A 127 4.98 1.64 -1.74
C SER A 127 3.63 2.10 -1.24
N ILE A 128 2.76 2.46 -2.18
CA ILE A 128 1.35 2.76 -1.92
C ILE A 128 0.58 1.44 -1.87
N GLY A 129 -0.15 1.22 -0.77
CA GLY A 129 -1.03 0.08 -0.57
C GLY A 129 -2.23 0.16 -1.51
N VAL A 130 -2.51 -0.95 -2.18
CA VAL A 130 -3.64 -1.07 -3.12
C VAL A 130 -4.32 -2.42 -2.94
N GLN A 131 -5.58 -2.53 -3.35
CA GLN A 131 -6.32 -3.80 -3.34
C GLN A 131 -6.27 -4.57 -4.65
N ASN A 132 -6.01 -3.85 -5.76
CA ASN A 132 -5.92 -4.45 -7.09
C ASN A 132 -4.81 -3.76 -7.87
N ILE A 133 -3.60 -4.31 -7.75
CA ILE A 133 -2.43 -3.74 -8.40
C ILE A 133 -2.54 -3.67 -9.91
N GLN A 134 -3.20 -4.64 -10.54
CA GLN A 134 -3.34 -4.66 -12.00
C GLN A 134 -4.22 -3.50 -12.48
N GLN A 135 -5.35 -3.28 -11.81
CA GLN A 135 -6.24 -2.15 -12.09
C GLN A 135 -5.51 -0.81 -11.94
N VAL A 136 -4.74 -0.63 -10.86
CA VAL A 136 -4.00 0.62 -10.62
C VAL A 136 -2.89 0.81 -11.65
N VAL A 137 -2.17 -0.26 -12.03
CA VAL A 137 -1.16 -0.21 -13.09
C VAL A 137 -1.77 0.20 -14.43
N ASP A 138 -2.93 -0.35 -14.79
CA ASP A 138 -3.57 -0.03 -16.06
C ASP A 138 -4.13 1.40 -16.08
N SER A 139 -4.72 1.85 -14.95
CA SER A 139 -5.11 3.26 -14.75
C SER A 139 -3.90 4.19 -14.88
N ALA A 140 -2.80 3.90 -14.18
CA ALA A 140 -1.58 4.70 -14.23
C ALA A 140 -0.98 4.77 -15.65
N LYS A 141 -0.97 3.66 -16.41
CA LYS A 141 -0.55 3.65 -17.82
C LYS A 141 -1.44 4.56 -18.67
N SER A 142 -2.76 4.50 -18.48
CA SER A 142 -3.71 5.34 -19.23
C SER A 142 -3.50 6.83 -18.98
N GLU A 143 -3.00 7.18 -17.79
CA GLU A 143 -2.62 8.54 -17.38
C GLU A 143 -1.18 8.93 -17.77
N GLY A 144 -0.47 8.09 -18.55
CA GLY A 144 0.85 8.39 -19.10
C GLY A 144 2.04 8.00 -18.22
N SER A 145 1.84 7.10 -17.25
CA SER A 145 2.94 6.56 -16.45
C SER A 145 3.80 5.56 -17.22
N THR A 146 5.03 5.37 -16.76
CA THR A 146 5.91 4.28 -17.21
C THR A 146 5.96 3.19 -16.15
N VAL A 147 5.68 1.95 -16.53
CA VAL A 147 5.87 0.80 -15.64
C VAL A 147 7.33 0.36 -15.71
N LEU A 148 8.04 0.52 -14.60
CA LEU A 148 9.45 0.15 -14.46
C LEU A 148 9.61 -1.32 -14.04
N MET A 149 8.67 -1.82 -13.23
CA MET A 149 8.57 -3.22 -12.87
C MET A 149 7.10 -3.63 -12.90
N ASN A 150 6.78 -4.62 -13.73
CA ASN A 150 5.42 -5.16 -13.81
C ASN A 150 5.00 -5.83 -12.48
N PRO A 151 3.69 -5.94 -12.21
CA PRO A 151 3.19 -6.73 -11.09
C PRO A 151 3.85 -8.10 -11.01
N SER A 152 4.47 -8.39 -9.87
CA SER A 152 5.16 -9.65 -9.62
C SER A 152 5.08 -10.02 -8.15
N ASN A 153 5.19 -11.32 -7.86
CA ASN A 153 5.11 -11.81 -6.49
C ASN A 153 6.27 -11.26 -5.66
N PHE A 154 5.92 -10.74 -4.50
CA PHE A 154 6.84 -10.36 -3.44
C PHE A 154 6.52 -11.24 -2.25
N ASP A 155 7.17 -12.42 -2.23
CA ASP A 155 6.90 -13.55 -1.33
C ASP A 155 6.67 -13.16 0.15
N LEU A 156 7.21 -12.03 0.60
CA LEU A 156 7.01 -11.48 1.93
C LEU A 156 5.62 -10.85 2.11
N PHE A 157 5.27 -9.89 1.23
CA PHE A 157 4.19 -8.94 1.47
C PHE A 157 3.19 -8.81 0.31
N GLY A 158 3.04 -9.83 -0.54
CA GLY A 158 1.98 -9.88 -1.56
C GLY A 158 2.51 -9.61 -2.96
N THR A 159 1.82 -8.77 -3.74
CA THR A 159 2.26 -8.44 -5.12
C THR A 159 2.78 -7.01 -5.18
N ARG A 160 3.86 -6.77 -5.92
CA ARG A 160 4.46 -5.43 -6.07
C ARG A 160 4.67 -5.03 -7.53
N ALA A 161 4.69 -3.73 -7.77
CA ALA A 161 5.03 -3.10 -9.05
C ALA A 161 5.74 -1.78 -8.79
N VAL A 162 6.56 -1.31 -9.73
CA VAL A 162 7.22 0.01 -9.64
C VAL A 162 6.85 0.83 -10.87
N ILE A 163 6.43 2.07 -10.63
CA ILE A 163 5.89 2.99 -11.64
C ILE A 163 6.60 4.33 -11.51
N ALA A 164 6.89 4.95 -12.65
CA ALA A 164 7.19 6.38 -12.74
C ALA A 164 5.96 7.14 -13.22
N ASP A 165 5.55 8.17 -12.49
CA ASP A 165 4.48 9.07 -12.91
C ASP A 165 4.88 9.86 -14.19
N PRO A 166 3.95 10.56 -14.86
CA PRO A 166 4.24 11.30 -16.09
C PRO A 166 5.29 12.41 -15.94
N ARG A 167 5.73 12.70 -14.72
CA ARG A 167 6.72 13.72 -14.37
C ARG A 167 8.05 13.10 -13.89
N GLY A 168 8.14 11.78 -13.90
CA GLY A 168 9.33 11.00 -13.58
C GLY A 168 9.50 10.67 -12.10
N SER A 169 8.52 10.98 -11.24
CA SER A 169 8.57 10.55 -9.84
C SER A 169 8.31 9.06 -9.74
N ILE A 170 9.20 8.34 -9.06
CA ILE A 170 9.11 6.89 -8.91
C ILE A 170 8.42 6.55 -7.60
N PHE A 171 7.46 5.63 -7.66
CA PHE A 171 6.81 5.03 -6.49
C PHE A 171 6.53 3.55 -6.77
N SER A 172 6.34 2.78 -5.70
CA SER A 172 5.96 1.38 -5.76
C SER A 172 4.47 1.22 -5.42
N LEU A 173 3.89 0.12 -5.87
CA LEU A 173 2.57 -0.35 -5.45
C LEU A 173 2.77 -1.64 -4.68
N LEU A 174 1.99 -1.81 -3.60
CA LEU A 174 1.98 -3.05 -2.83
C LEU A 174 0.55 -3.52 -2.61
N ASP A 175 0.21 -4.64 -3.20
CA ASP A 175 -1.04 -5.35 -2.96
C ASP A 175 -0.91 -6.23 -1.73
N ILE A 176 -1.32 -5.69 -0.59
CA ILE A 176 -1.40 -6.43 0.68
C ILE A 176 -2.82 -6.92 0.98
N GLY A 177 -3.75 -6.81 0.01
CA GLY A 177 -5.13 -7.29 0.18
C GLY A 177 -5.22 -8.82 0.23
N SER A 178 -4.25 -9.51 -0.38
CA SER A 178 -4.18 -10.97 -0.49
C SER A 178 -3.08 -11.61 0.38
N ILE A 179 -2.40 -10.81 1.20
CA ILE A 179 -1.32 -11.33 2.06
C ILE A 179 -1.89 -12.22 3.16
N ASN A 180 -1.14 -13.25 3.57
CA ASN A 180 -1.41 -13.98 4.80
C ASN A 180 -1.50 -12.98 5.99
N PRO A 181 -2.60 -12.95 6.76
CA PRO A 181 -2.74 -12.08 7.93
C PRO A 181 -1.58 -12.20 8.94
N ASP A 182 -1.00 -13.40 9.06
CA ASP A 182 0.17 -13.62 9.89
C ASP A 182 1.40 -12.88 9.37
N ASN A 183 1.60 -12.76 8.06
CA ASN A 183 2.70 -11.96 7.53
C ASN A 183 2.40 -10.46 7.68
N LYS A 184 1.14 -10.05 7.50
CA LYS A 184 0.72 -8.65 7.64
C LYS A 184 1.01 -8.09 9.02
N LYS A 185 0.84 -8.90 10.08
CA LYS A 185 1.14 -8.46 11.45
C LYS A 185 2.62 -8.15 11.67
N HIS A 186 3.53 -8.59 10.79
CA HIS A 186 4.95 -8.29 10.88
C HIS A 186 5.34 -7.00 10.13
N LEU A 187 4.42 -6.34 9.43
CA LEU A 187 4.67 -5.03 8.84
C LEU A 187 4.72 -3.95 9.92
N SER A 188 5.72 -3.08 9.82
CA SER A 188 5.83 -1.85 10.61
C SER A 188 4.81 -0.81 10.16
N ASP A 189 4.26 -0.06 11.11
CA ASP A 189 3.40 1.10 10.88
C ASP A 189 4.18 2.43 10.88
N ARG A 190 5.52 2.38 10.96
CA ARG A 190 6.36 3.57 11.11
C ARG A 190 6.41 4.47 9.87
N TRP A 191 5.95 4.04 8.70
CA TRP A 191 5.83 4.93 7.54
C TRP A 191 4.63 5.87 7.72
N GLY A 192 4.89 7.00 8.37
CA GLY A 192 3.85 7.87 8.91
C GLY A 192 3.47 9.07 8.05
N TRP A 193 4.21 9.33 6.97
CA TRP A 193 3.87 10.38 6.00
C TRP A 193 4.63 10.19 4.68
N ALA A 194 4.14 10.82 3.62
CA ALA A 194 4.86 10.96 2.36
C ALA A 194 4.62 12.34 1.75
N GLN A 195 5.65 12.89 1.10
CA GLN A 195 5.60 14.20 0.47
C GLN A 195 6.13 14.11 -0.95
N LEU A 196 5.30 14.45 -1.92
CA LEU A 196 5.74 14.67 -3.29
C LEU A 196 6.24 16.10 -3.43
N PHE A 197 7.48 16.28 -3.85
CA PHE A 197 7.99 17.56 -4.31
C PHE A 197 7.85 17.63 -5.82
N SER A 198 6.99 18.54 -6.29
CA SER A 198 6.63 18.63 -7.70
C SER A 198 6.98 19.98 -8.30
N ILE A 199 7.51 19.95 -9.52
CA ILE A 199 7.66 21.16 -10.34
C ILE A 199 6.30 21.68 -10.87
N ASN A 200 5.25 20.86 -10.87
CA ASN A 200 3.87 21.30 -11.15
C ASN A 200 2.85 20.60 -10.23
N PRO A 201 2.68 21.09 -8.99
CA PRO A 201 1.83 20.46 -7.98
C PRO A 201 0.39 20.19 -8.43
N LYS A 202 -0.19 21.07 -9.27
CA LYS A 202 -1.57 20.93 -9.75
C LYS A 202 -1.71 19.80 -10.76
N LYS A 203 -0.73 19.64 -11.66
CA LYS A 203 -0.73 18.51 -12.61
C LYS A 203 -0.47 17.20 -11.88
N ALA A 204 0.49 17.19 -10.96
CA ALA A 204 0.76 16.03 -10.12
C ALA A 204 -0.47 15.61 -9.33
N SER A 205 -1.16 16.54 -8.65
CA SER A 205 -2.37 16.19 -7.89
C SER A 205 -3.45 15.55 -8.77
N GLY A 206 -3.65 16.03 -10.00
CA GLY A 206 -4.61 15.45 -10.94
C GLY A 206 -4.29 14.00 -11.31
N PHE A 207 -3.02 13.67 -11.49
CA PHE A 207 -2.58 12.29 -11.73
C PHE A 207 -2.93 11.38 -10.55
N TYR A 208 -2.53 11.75 -9.32
CA TYR A 208 -2.77 10.91 -8.14
C TYR A 208 -4.27 10.82 -7.80
N TYR A 209 -5.08 11.85 -8.11
CA TYR A 209 -6.55 11.77 -8.05
C TYR A 209 -7.09 10.73 -9.03
N SER A 210 -6.66 10.76 -10.30
CA SER A 210 -7.19 9.85 -11.32
C SER A 210 -6.83 8.39 -11.05
N VAL A 211 -5.60 8.13 -10.59
CA VAL A 211 -5.08 6.77 -10.40
C VAL A 211 -5.57 6.11 -9.10
N PHE A 212 -5.67 6.86 -8.00
CA PHE A 212 -5.94 6.33 -6.66
C PHE A 212 -7.26 6.81 -6.05
N ASP A 213 -8.06 7.60 -6.79
CA ASP A 213 -9.27 8.26 -6.30
C ASP A 213 -9.04 9.12 -5.03
N TYR A 214 -7.83 9.67 -4.86
CA TYR A 214 -7.56 10.53 -3.72
C TYR A 214 -8.39 11.80 -3.78
N LYS A 215 -9.12 12.13 -2.71
CA LYS A 215 -9.66 13.49 -2.56
C LYS A 215 -8.50 14.48 -2.40
N ILE A 216 -8.53 15.56 -3.18
CA ILE A 216 -7.51 16.62 -3.10
C ILE A 216 -8.05 17.81 -2.31
N ASN A 217 -7.45 18.09 -1.17
CA ASN A 217 -7.68 19.33 -0.45
C ASN A 217 -6.51 20.29 -0.67
N LYS A 218 -6.78 21.61 -0.63
CA LYS A 218 -5.70 22.58 -0.52
C LYS A 218 -5.03 22.41 0.84
N GLY A 219 -3.71 22.36 0.86
CA GLY A 219 -2.95 22.41 2.10
C GLY A 219 -3.05 23.80 2.72
N GLU A 220 -2.90 23.88 4.04
CA GLU A 220 -2.72 25.13 4.78
C GLU A 220 -1.23 25.26 5.16
N PRO A 221 -0.41 26.01 4.40
CA PRO A 221 0.93 26.39 4.83
C PRO A 221 0.83 27.15 6.17
N PRO A 222 1.63 26.81 7.20
CA PRO A 222 3.09 26.66 7.09
C PRO A 222 3.68 25.30 7.53
N ARG A 223 2.88 24.32 7.98
CA ARG A 223 3.40 23.13 8.69
C ARG A 223 4.16 22.10 7.85
N MET A 224 3.79 21.89 6.59
CA MET A 224 4.50 20.97 5.67
C MET A 224 4.76 21.56 4.27
N LYS A 225 4.57 22.88 4.10
CA LYS A 225 4.64 23.59 2.80
C LYS A 225 3.84 22.94 1.66
N SER A 226 2.90 22.05 1.99
CA SER A 226 2.07 21.36 1.03
C SER A 226 1.06 22.32 0.44
N ILE A 227 1.02 22.34 -0.90
CA ILE A 227 0.01 23.06 -1.67
C ILE A 227 -1.27 22.22 -1.75
N TYR A 228 -1.12 20.90 -1.82
CA TYR A 228 -2.22 19.94 -1.82
C TYR A 228 -1.98 18.84 -0.80
N ILE A 229 -3.06 18.31 -0.23
CA ILE A 229 -3.06 17.12 0.61
C ILE A 229 -3.96 16.08 -0.07
N LEU A 230 -3.44 14.86 -0.18
CA LEU A 230 -4.11 13.70 -0.75
C LEU A 230 -4.79 12.92 0.37
N TYR A 231 -6.09 12.67 0.22
CA TYR A 231 -6.90 11.93 1.18
C TYR A 231 -7.45 10.66 0.55
N SER A 232 -7.28 9.53 1.24
CA SER A 232 -7.99 8.28 0.95
C SER A 232 -8.88 7.96 2.15
N HIS A 233 -10.16 7.64 1.89
CA HIS A 233 -11.16 7.36 2.93
C HIS A 233 -11.14 8.37 4.10
N ASP A 234 -11.11 9.67 3.77
CA ASP A 234 -11.08 10.80 4.71
C ASP A 234 -9.84 10.87 5.64
N THR A 235 -8.84 10.02 5.40
CA THR A 235 -7.54 10.06 6.06
C THR A 235 -6.50 10.71 5.16
N ALA A 236 -5.73 11.66 5.70
CA ALA A 236 -4.64 12.30 4.96
C ALA A 236 -3.49 11.29 4.78
N GLN A 237 -3.13 11.01 3.53
CA GLN A 237 -2.11 10.01 3.19
C GLN A 237 -0.78 10.64 2.81
N ALA A 238 -0.82 11.78 2.11
CA ALA A 238 0.37 12.42 1.58
C ALA A 238 0.15 13.90 1.29
N GLY A 239 1.25 14.64 1.17
CA GLY A 239 1.27 16.02 0.70
C GLY A 239 1.88 16.15 -0.69
N ILE A 240 1.52 17.22 -1.41
CA ILE A 240 2.23 17.69 -2.60
C ILE A 240 2.70 19.12 -2.37
N ALA A 241 4.01 19.32 -2.45
CA ALA A 241 4.67 20.61 -2.26
C ALA A 241 5.35 21.06 -3.55
N LYS A 242 5.67 22.34 -3.65
CA LYS A 242 6.48 22.86 -4.75
C LYS A 242 7.92 22.40 -4.56
N LEU A 243 8.51 21.82 -5.61
CA LEU A 243 9.94 21.52 -5.64
C LEU A 243 10.75 22.84 -5.65
N PRO A 244 11.71 23.03 -4.73
CA PRO A 244 12.56 24.21 -4.75
C PRO A 244 13.42 24.26 -6.02
N SER A 245 13.69 25.46 -6.53
CA SER A 245 14.37 25.66 -7.82
C SER A 245 15.86 25.26 -7.82
N ASN A 246 16.45 25.02 -6.66
CA ASN A 246 17.85 24.65 -6.49
C ASN A 246 18.10 23.13 -6.54
N TYR A 247 17.07 22.32 -6.77
CA TYR A 247 17.17 20.87 -6.97
C TYR A 247 17.07 20.51 -8.46
N GLU A 248 17.43 19.28 -8.83
CA GLU A 248 17.08 18.74 -10.15
C GLU A 248 15.57 18.90 -10.35
N GLN A 249 15.16 19.51 -11.46
CA GLN A 249 13.75 19.88 -11.71
C GLN A 249 12.93 18.68 -12.20
N ARG A 250 12.94 17.60 -11.42
CA ARG A 250 12.20 16.36 -11.58
C ARG A 250 11.35 16.11 -10.33
N ASP A 251 10.16 15.55 -10.49
CA ASP A 251 9.30 15.28 -9.34
C ASP A 251 9.87 14.09 -8.53
N HIS A 252 9.84 14.19 -7.19
CA HIS A 252 10.35 13.14 -6.30
C HIS A 252 9.49 12.99 -5.06
N TRP A 253 9.19 11.74 -4.71
CA TRP A 253 8.64 11.38 -3.41
C TRP A 253 9.72 11.36 -2.33
N ILE A 254 9.41 11.93 -1.17
CA ILE A 254 10.15 11.71 0.07
C ILE A 254 9.21 11.05 1.06
N ASN A 255 9.60 9.88 1.55
CA ASN A 255 8.85 9.10 2.55
C ASN A 255 9.37 9.44 3.94
N PHE A 256 8.46 9.50 4.92
CA PHE A 256 8.79 9.88 6.28
C PHE A 256 8.59 8.70 7.22
N ILE A 257 9.67 8.35 7.91
CA ILE A 257 9.62 7.35 8.96
C ILE A 257 9.43 7.99 10.34
N GLU A 258 8.58 7.38 11.14
CA GLU A 258 8.31 7.78 12.50
C GLU A 258 9.44 7.36 13.43
N VAL A 259 9.90 8.33 14.22
CA VAL A 259 10.93 8.21 15.25
C VAL A 259 10.45 8.83 16.55
N ASP A 260 10.95 8.30 17.66
CA ASP A 260 10.56 8.78 18.99
C ASP A 260 11.06 10.20 19.24
N ASN A 261 12.30 10.49 18.83
CA ASN A 261 12.91 11.81 18.94
C ASN A 261 13.64 12.19 17.64
N VAL A 262 13.08 13.15 16.91
CA VAL A 262 13.65 13.65 15.65
C VAL A 262 15.01 14.27 15.87
N LYS A 263 15.20 15.05 16.95
CA LYS A 263 16.48 15.72 17.24
C LYS A 263 17.60 14.71 17.52
N ASP A 264 17.34 13.71 18.35
CA ASP A 264 18.33 12.69 18.66
C ASP A 264 18.65 11.84 17.43
N THR A 265 17.65 11.55 16.61
CA THR A 265 17.83 10.83 15.34
C THR A 265 18.68 11.64 14.36
N ILE A 266 18.45 12.96 14.24
CA ILE A 266 19.29 13.83 13.42
C ILE A 266 20.74 13.79 13.91
N THR A 267 20.97 13.93 15.22
CA THR A 267 22.33 13.87 15.80
C THR A 267 23.01 12.56 15.40
N LYS A 268 22.40 11.41 15.69
CA LYS A 268 22.94 10.09 15.31
C LYS A 268 23.16 9.95 13.82
N ALA A 269 22.21 10.39 12.99
CA ALA A 269 22.34 10.31 11.54
C ALA A 269 23.54 11.14 11.06
N THR A 270 23.71 12.36 11.56
CA THR A 270 24.82 13.23 11.18
C THR A 270 26.17 12.73 11.67
N GLU A 271 26.24 12.13 12.86
CA GLU A 271 27.44 11.45 13.37
C GLU A 271 27.84 10.25 12.50
N ASN A 272 26.86 9.61 11.86
CA ASN A 272 27.06 8.50 10.92
C ASN A 272 27.13 8.96 9.45
N GLY A 273 27.32 10.26 9.18
CA GLY A 273 27.62 10.77 7.84
C GLY A 273 26.43 11.29 7.03
N ALA A 274 25.21 11.30 7.58
CA ALA A 274 24.08 11.94 6.92
C ALA A 274 24.22 13.46 6.89
N LYS A 275 23.60 14.09 5.89
CA LYS A 275 23.45 15.55 5.80
C LYS A 275 22.03 15.93 6.17
N LEU A 276 21.86 16.93 7.04
CA LEU A 276 20.56 17.54 7.28
C LEU A 276 20.23 18.52 6.15
N ILE A 277 19.13 18.30 5.45
CA ILE A 277 18.67 19.16 4.35
C ILE A 277 17.75 20.26 4.85
N SER A 278 16.81 19.90 5.72
CA SER A 278 15.89 20.84 6.35
C SER A 278 15.52 20.30 7.73
N ASP A 279 15.68 21.14 8.75
CA ASP A 279 14.85 21.05 9.94
C ASP A 279 13.59 21.87 9.67
N LEU A 280 12.41 21.26 9.74
CA LEU A 280 11.17 22.03 9.61
C LEU A 280 10.98 22.76 10.96
N LYS A 281 11.61 23.93 11.09
CA LYS A 281 11.59 24.73 12.32
C LYS A 281 10.21 25.33 12.56
N GLU A 282 9.55 24.77 13.57
CA GLU A 282 8.97 25.48 14.72
C GLU A 282 8.53 24.48 15.80
N ASP A 283 8.26 23.21 15.44
CA ASP A 283 7.78 22.16 16.35
C ASP A 283 8.65 20.90 16.41
N GLN A 284 9.78 20.82 15.68
CA GLN A 284 10.69 19.67 15.61
C GLN A 284 10.01 18.33 15.26
N ARG A 285 8.82 18.36 14.63
CA ARG A 285 8.09 17.15 14.30
C ARG A 285 8.50 16.53 12.97
N LEU A 286 9.20 17.28 12.11
CA LEU A 286 9.62 16.79 10.81
C LEU A 286 11.03 17.26 10.44
N ALA A 287 11.78 16.41 9.77
CA ALA A 287 13.07 16.75 9.18
C ALA A 287 13.30 15.95 7.89
N VAL A 288 14.20 16.41 7.05
CA VAL A 288 14.68 15.65 5.88
C VAL A 288 16.20 15.54 5.99
N ILE A 289 16.69 14.31 5.93
CA ILE A 289 18.10 13.97 5.87
C ILE A 289 18.43 13.33 4.52
N VAL A 290 19.70 13.35 4.16
CA VAL A 290 20.28 12.58 3.06
C VAL A 290 21.33 11.64 3.66
N ASP A 291 21.20 10.35 3.40
CA ASP A 291 22.15 9.35 3.89
C ASP A 291 23.53 9.49 3.18
N PRO A 292 24.58 8.79 3.65
CA PRO A 292 25.90 8.86 3.03
C PRO A 292 25.94 8.48 1.54
N ASN A 293 24.95 7.73 1.07
CA ASN A 293 24.85 7.23 -0.29
C ASN A 293 23.89 8.07 -1.17
N GLY A 294 23.34 9.17 -0.64
CA GLY A 294 22.51 10.12 -1.38
C GLY A 294 20.99 9.95 -1.22
N ALA A 295 20.52 8.94 -0.48
CA ALA A 295 19.09 8.69 -0.33
C ALA A 295 18.44 9.70 0.62
N PHE A 296 17.44 10.44 0.11
CA PHE A 296 16.59 11.31 0.92
C PHE A 296 15.63 10.50 1.79
N LEU A 297 15.56 10.84 3.07
CA LEU A 297 14.61 10.25 4.02
C LEU A 297 14.01 11.34 4.90
N GLY A 298 12.68 11.32 5.03
CA GLY A 298 11.95 12.12 5.99
C GLY A 298 11.96 11.48 7.37
N LEU A 299 12.09 12.29 8.42
CA LEU A 299 11.90 11.90 9.81
C LEU A 299 10.62 12.57 10.31
N LYS A 300 9.78 11.82 10.99
CA LYS A 300 8.55 12.32 11.62
C LYS A 300 8.53 11.95 13.10
N SER A 301 8.16 12.86 13.97
CA SER A 301 7.91 12.53 15.37
C SER A 301 6.57 11.80 15.50
N LYS A 302 6.55 10.74 16.31
CA LYS A 302 5.34 9.95 16.62
C LYS A 302 4.20 10.77 17.29
N SER A 303 4.52 11.94 17.91
CA SER A 303 3.64 12.74 18.81
C SER A 303 3.20 11.93 20.05
N LEU A 304 3.34 12.37 21.30
CA LEU A 304 3.00 13.67 21.91
C LEU A 304 4.08 14.09 22.93
N ALA A 305 4.69 15.28 22.78
CA ALA A 305 5.13 16.03 23.95
C ALA A 305 4.01 17.03 24.28
N LYS A 306 3.36 16.84 25.44
CA LYS A 306 2.56 17.91 26.02
C LYS A 306 3.48 19.14 26.14
N THR A 307 3.08 20.26 25.57
CA THR A 307 3.63 21.57 25.95
C THR A 307 3.62 21.63 27.47
N PRO A 308 4.71 22.05 28.16
CA PRO A 308 4.62 22.35 29.58
C PRO A 308 3.47 23.34 29.73
N GLU A 309 2.44 22.98 30.49
CA GLU A 309 1.41 23.93 30.90
C GLU A 309 2.17 25.11 31.53
N ASN A 310 2.01 26.30 30.95
CA ASN A 310 2.31 27.53 31.66
C ASN A 310 1.45 27.51 32.92
N ASN A 311 2.02 27.06 34.03
CA ASN A 311 1.40 27.14 35.34
C ASN A 311 1.32 28.63 35.73
N PRO A 312 0.14 29.27 35.75
CA PRO A 312 0.02 30.67 36.13
C PRO A 312 0.03 30.87 37.66
N GLU A 313 0.42 29.86 38.43
CA GLU A 313 0.47 29.96 39.90
C GLU A 313 1.84 29.58 40.45
N GLN A 314 2.78 30.52 40.38
CA GLN A 314 3.69 30.77 41.50
C GLN A 314 3.74 32.29 41.75
N LYS A 315 3.37 32.63 42.98
CA LYS A 315 3.20 33.95 43.62
C LYS A 315 4.24 35.01 43.28
#